data_AF-A0A7M1KNM3-F1
#
_entry.id   AF-A0A7M1KNM3-F1
#
_cell.length_a   1.000
_cell.length_b   1.000
_cell.length_c   1.000
_cell.angle_alpha   90.00
_cell.angle_beta   90.00
_cell.angle_gamma   90.00
#
_symmetry.space_group_name_H-M   'P 1'
#
loop_
_entity.id
_entity.type
_entity.pdbx_description
1 polymer ?
#
loop_
_entity_poly.entity_id
_entity_poly.type
_entity_poly.pdbx_seq_one_letter_code
_entity_poly.pdbx_strand_id
1 'polypeptide(L)'
;MSVTFSTTKPQALLDAFRKRVNQEEQKGKITTWEENSKKFFTHKASQVARQAYMWPTISDNALVFTIHAPKGEPISDYVYAFYHGHLTETFITHFKDLFSSASSTAKAAAKDNVEGVYKS
;
A
#
# COMPACT_ATOMS: atom_id res chain seq x y z
N MET A 1 -12.17 1.52 1.96
CA MET A 1 -11.17 0.46 2.15
C MET A 1 -10.67 0.09 0.77
N SER A 2 -9.36 0.06 0.50
CA SER A 2 -8.82 -0.53 -0.73
C SER A 2 -8.07 -1.82 -0.38
N VAL A 3 -7.15 -1.77 0.59
CA VAL A 3 -6.54 -2.95 1.24
C VAL A 3 -6.53 -2.73 2.75
N THR A 4 -6.88 -3.75 3.53
CA THR A 4 -6.94 -3.66 5.01
C THR A 4 -6.26 -4.86 5.66
N PHE A 5 -5.40 -4.59 6.63
CA PHE A 5 -4.75 -5.58 7.49
C PHE A 5 -5.31 -5.46 8.92
N SER A 6 -5.96 -6.51 9.41
CA SER A 6 -6.52 -6.57 10.76
C SER A 6 -5.42 -6.79 11.78
N THR A 7 -5.23 -5.88 12.73
CA THR A 7 -4.18 -5.95 13.74
C THR A 7 -4.51 -5.08 14.95
N THR A 8 -4.17 -5.54 16.15
CA THR A 8 -4.30 -4.72 17.37
C THR A 8 -3.16 -3.71 17.52
N LYS A 9 -2.14 -3.74 16.64
CA LYS A 9 -0.97 -2.86 16.66
C LYS A 9 -0.69 -2.21 15.29
N PRO A 10 -1.64 -1.45 14.72
CA PRO A 10 -1.52 -0.93 13.35
C PRO A 10 -0.34 0.01 13.14
N GLN A 11 0.01 0.83 14.14
CA GLN A 11 1.17 1.71 14.08
C GLN A 11 2.48 0.90 14.02
N ALA A 12 2.63 -0.11 14.88
CA ALA A 12 3.81 -0.97 14.89
C ALA A 12 3.97 -1.76 13.58
N LEU A 13 2.86 -2.20 12.97
CA LEU A 13 2.87 -2.85 11.65
C LEU A 13 3.33 -1.90 10.55
N LEU A 14 2.84 -0.65 10.54
CA LEU A 14 3.26 0.36 9.58
C LEU A 14 4.75 0.71 9.74
N ASP A 15 5.22 0.87 10.98
CA ASP A 15 6.61 1.18 11.27
C ASP A 15 7.55 0.03 10.86
N ALA A 16 7.12 -1.22 11.07
CA ALA A 16 7.84 -2.40 10.57
C ALA A 16 7.93 -2.39 9.04
N PHE A 17 6.84 -2.08 8.34
CA PHE A 17 6.84 -1.97 6.88
C PHE A 17 7.80 -0.88 6.38
N ARG A 18 7.70 0.34 6.94
CA ARG A 18 8.61 1.45 6.64
C ARG A 18 10.07 1.09 6.86
N LYS A 19 10.36 0.42 7.98
CA LYS A 19 11.72 -0.03 8.29
C LYS A 19 12.25 -0.96 7.21
N ARG A 20 11.47 -1.98 6.80
CA ARG A 20 11.91 -2.93 5.77
C ARG A 20 12.05 -2.32 4.37
N VAL A 21 11.23 -1.32 4.03
CA VAL A 21 11.35 -0.60 2.74
C VAL A 21 12.60 0.28 2.73
N ASN A 22 12.86 1.00 3.82
CA ASN A 22 13.88 2.06 3.86
C ASN A 22 15.24 1.60 4.44
N GLN A 23 15.37 0.40 5.01
CA GLN A 23 16.64 -0.08 5.58
C GLN A 23 17.76 -0.18 4.53
N GLU A 24 19.00 -0.02 4.96
CA GLU A 24 20.18 -0.13 4.08
C GLU A 24 20.59 -1.59 3.88
N GLU A 25 20.48 -2.41 4.93
CA GLU A 25 20.87 -3.80 4.92
C GLU A 25 19.96 -4.61 3.97
N GLN A 26 20.55 -5.36 3.06
CA GLN A 26 19.78 -6.14 2.07
C GLN A 26 18.97 -7.27 2.71
N LYS A 27 19.41 -7.81 3.85
CA LYS A 27 18.76 -8.93 4.50
C LYS A 27 17.35 -8.54 4.97
N GLY A 28 16.34 -9.12 4.33
CA GLY A 28 14.93 -8.89 4.65
C GLY A 28 14.38 -7.53 4.19
N LYS A 29 15.14 -6.79 3.37
CA LYS A 29 14.71 -5.53 2.76
C LYS A 29 13.62 -5.79 1.73
N ILE A 30 12.62 -4.93 1.72
CA ILE A 30 11.60 -4.92 0.67
C ILE A 30 12.10 -3.99 -0.43
N THR A 31 12.54 -4.57 -1.55
CA THR A 31 13.16 -3.83 -2.67
C THR A 31 12.18 -3.49 -3.79
N THR A 32 10.97 -4.04 -3.74
CA THR A 32 9.89 -3.92 -4.74
C THR A 32 8.99 -2.71 -4.52
N TRP A 33 9.04 -2.09 -3.34
CA TRP A 33 8.31 -0.88 -2.99
C TRP A 33 9.27 0.28 -2.71
N GLU A 34 8.80 1.51 -2.94
CA GLU A 34 9.46 2.73 -2.50
C GLU A 34 8.48 3.63 -1.72
N GLU A 35 8.98 4.31 -0.68
CA GLU A 35 8.24 5.34 0.06
C GLU A 35 8.61 6.72 -0.52
N ASN A 36 7.61 7.52 -0.88
CA ASN A 36 7.84 8.87 -1.38
C ASN A 36 7.93 9.91 -0.23
N SER A 37 8.23 11.17 -0.57
CA SER A 37 8.35 12.27 0.41
C SER A 37 7.08 12.53 1.24
N LYS A 38 5.91 12.12 0.73
CA LYS A 38 4.62 12.22 1.42
C LYS A 38 4.28 10.97 2.24
N LYS A 39 5.21 10.03 2.40
CA LYS A 39 5.03 8.78 3.16
C LYS A 39 3.98 7.84 2.55
N PHE A 40 3.82 7.91 1.24
CA PHE A 40 3.02 6.95 0.45
C PHE A 40 3.92 5.96 -0.26
N PHE A 41 3.39 4.78 -0.55
CA PHE A 41 4.15 3.69 -1.15
C PHE A 41 3.76 3.49 -2.61
N THR A 42 4.74 3.29 -3.49
CA THR A 42 4.51 2.87 -4.88
C THR A 42 5.32 1.62 -5.17
N HIS A 43 4.82 0.78 -6.06
CA HIS A 43 5.57 -0.38 -6.55
C HIS A 43 6.64 0.07 -7.55
N LYS A 44 7.73 -0.70 -7.67
CA LYS A 44 8.89 -0.38 -8.52
C LYS A 44 8.99 -1.22 -9.79
N ALA A 45 8.15 -2.25 -9.96
CA ALA A 45 8.11 -3.02 -11.20
C ALA A 45 7.80 -2.10 -12.39
N SER A 46 8.59 -2.21 -13.46
CA SER A 46 8.57 -1.30 -14.62
C SER A 46 7.18 -1.12 -15.23
N GLN A 47 6.38 -2.18 -15.29
CA GLN A 47 5.04 -2.19 -15.88
C GLN A 47 3.98 -1.36 -15.12
N VAL A 48 4.20 -1.07 -13.82
CA VAL A 48 3.22 -0.36 -12.97
C VAL A 48 3.84 0.74 -12.09
N ALA A 49 5.14 1.01 -12.26
CA ALA A 49 5.88 1.92 -11.40
C ALA A 49 5.28 3.33 -11.47
N ARG A 50 4.99 3.91 -10.29
CA ARG A 50 4.46 5.27 -10.11
C ARG A 50 3.09 5.53 -10.78
N GLN A 51 2.40 4.49 -11.25
CA GLN A 51 1.04 4.59 -11.78
C GLN A 51 -0.02 4.61 -10.67
N ALA A 52 0.35 4.33 -9.42
CA ALA A 52 -0.52 4.43 -8.26
C ALA A 52 0.29 4.60 -6.97
N TYR A 53 -0.36 5.09 -5.92
CA TYR A 53 0.23 5.27 -4.59
C TYR A 53 -0.69 4.69 -3.51
N MET A 54 -0.14 3.84 -2.65
CA MET A 54 -0.81 3.29 -1.46
C MET A 54 -0.58 4.23 -0.28
N TRP A 55 -1.67 4.81 0.21
CA TRP A 55 -1.69 5.72 1.35
C TRP A 55 -2.07 4.96 2.62
N PRO A 56 -1.13 4.77 3.57
CA PRO A 56 -1.44 4.13 4.84
C PRO A 56 -2.27 5.07 5.72
N THR A 57 -3.26 4.52 6.41
CA THR A 57 -4.02 5.19 7.47
C THR A 57 -4.18 4.23 8.65
N ILE A 58 -3.95 4.75 9.85
CA ILE A 58 -4.20 4.02 11.09
C ILE A 58 -5.69 4.10 11.41
N SER A 59 -6.30 2.95 11.66
CA SER A 59 -7.69 2.82 12.11
C SER A 59 -7.72 1.95 13.36
N ASP A 60 -8.82 2.00 14.10
CA ASP A 60 -9.03 1.10 15.23
C ASP A 60 -8.96 -0.36 14.75
N ASN A 61 -8.04 -1.12 15.33
CA ASN A 61 -7.76 -2.52 15.03
C ASN A 61 -7.37 -2.84 13.57
N ALA A 62 -6.93 -1.84 12.79
CA ALA A 62 -6.53 -2.09 11.40
C ALA A 62 -5.51 -1.09 10.85
N LEU A 63 -4.64 -1.58 9.98
CA LEU A 63 -3.87 -0.76 9.05
C LEU A 63 -4.56 -0.77 7.69
N VAL A 64 -5.04 0.38 7.25
CA VAL A 64 -5.79 0.52 5.99
C VAL A 64 -4.92 1.24 4.98
N PHE A 65 -4.89 0.73 3.75
CA PHE A 65 -4.34 1.44 2.61
C PHE A 65 -5.47 1.84 1.66
N THR A 66 -5.42 3.10 1.23
CA THR A 66 -6.23 3.63 0.12
C THR A 66 -5.34 3.87 -1.08
N ILE A 67 -5.86 3.65 -2.28
CA ILE A 67 -5.09 3.79 -3.51
C ILE A 67 -5.41 5.12 -4.21
N HIS A 68 -4.37 5.83 -4.64
CA HIS A 68 -4.47 7.16 -5.23
C HIS A 68 -3.67 7.24 -6.53
N ALA A 69 -4.29 7.73 -7.58
CA ALA A 69 -3.66 7.92 -8.88
C ALA A 69 -2.74 9.15 -8.88
N PRO A 70 -1.72 9.21 -9.73
CA PRO A 70 -1.06 10.47 -10.06
C PRO A 70 -2.06 11.50 -10.60
N LYS A 71 -1.72 12.79 -10.50
CA LYS A 71 -2.63 13.86 -10.93
C LYS A 71 -2.84 13.78 -12.45
N GLY A 72 -4.09 13.58 -12.87
CA GLY A 72 -4.47 13.50 -14.28
C GLY A 72 -4.17 12.15 -14.96
N GLU A 73 -3.74 11.14 -14.21
CA GLU A 73 -3.44 9.81 -14.73
C GLU A 73 -4.31 8.78 -14.01
N PRO A 74 -5.46 8.35 -14.57
CA PRO A 74 -6.34 7.39 -13.91
C PRO A 74 -5.71 6.00 -13.79
N ILE A 75 -6.03 5.30 -12.71
CA ILE A 75 -5.57 3.93 -12.42
C ILE A 75 -6.39 2.95 -13.26
N SER A 76 -5.72 2.11 -14.05
CA SER A 76 -6.39 1.00 -14.74
C SER A 76 -6.72 -0.16 -13.79
N ASP A 77 -7.71 -0.98 -14.14
CA ASP A 77 -8.08 -2.19 -13.36
C ASP A 77 -6.89 -3.11 -13.10
N TYR A 78 -5.99 -3.24 -14.08
CA TYR A 78 -4.76 -4.01 -13.95
C TYR A 78 -3.85 -3.44 -12.85
N VAL A 79 -3.59 -2.14 -12.87
CA VAL A 79 -2.75 -1.48 -11.85
C VAL A 79 -3.39 -1.60 -10.47
N TYR A 80 -4.71 -1.39 -10.37
CA TYR A 80 -5.47 -1.54 -9.13
C TYR A 80 -5.30 -2.94 -8.53
N ALA A 81 -5.59 -3.98 -9.32
CA ALA A 81 -5.46 -5.37 -8.89
C ALA A 81 -3.99 -5.73 -8.55
N PHE A 82 -3.04 -5.26 -9.35
CA PHE A 82 -1.61 -5.49 -9.14
C PHE A 82 -1.16 -4.95 -7.78
N TYR A 83 -1.47 -3.68 -7.48
CA TYR A 83 -1.07 -3.04 -6.23
C TYR A 83 -1.70 -3.74 -5.02
N HIS A 84 -2.97 -4.11 -5.11
CA HIS A 84 -3.68 -4.78 -4.02
C HIS A 84 -3.10 -6.17 -3.71
N GLY A 85 -2.88 -6.98 -4.76
CA GLY A 85 -2.33 -8.32 -4.64
C GLY A 85 -0.91 -8.31 -4.07
N HIS A 86 -0.02 -7.52 -4.68
CA HIS A 86 1.39 -7.49 -4.28
C HIS A 86 1.60 -6.86 -2.90
N LEU A 87 0.74 -5.92 -2.48
CA LEU A 87 0.82 -5.39 -1.11
C LEU A 87 0.46 -6.47 -0.10
N THR A 88 -0.61 -7.22 -0.37
CA THR A 88 -1.03 -8.36 0.47
C THR A 88 0.05 -9.43 0.55
N GLU A 89 0.62 -9.83 -0.60
CA GLU A 89 1.73 -10.78 -0.68
C GLU A 89 2.95 -10.31 0.12
N THR A 90 3.32 -9.03 -0.03
CA THR A 90 4.44 -8.42 0.70
C THR A 90 4.21 -8.53 2.20
N PHE A 91 3.02 -8.21 2.67
CA PHE A 91 2.70 -8.26 4.10
C PHE A 91 2.69 -9.69 4.65
N ILE A 92 2.09 -10.65 3.94
CA ILE A 92 2.15 -12.07 4.32
C ILE A 92 3.59 -12.56 4.41
N THR A 93 4.43 -12.17 3.45
CA THR A 93 5.83 -12.62 3.38
C THR A 93 6.68 -12.10 4.54
N HIS A 94 6.47 -10.84 4.93
CA HIS A 94 7.38 -10.16 5.86
C HIS A 94 6.81 -9.96 7.27
N PHE A 95 5.49 -9.99 7.44
CA PHE A 95 4.80 -9.51 8.65
C PHE A 95 3.64 -10.40 9.12
N LYS A 96 3.54 -11.66 8.69
CA LYS A 96 2.43 -12.57 9.03
C LYS A 96 2.10 -12.68 10.53
N ASP A 97 3.07 -12.45 11.41
CA ASP A 97 2.87 -12.53 12.87
C ASP A 97 2.41 -11.19 13.48
N LEU A 98 2.27 -10.13 12.68
CA LEU A 98 1.88 -8.78 13.11
C LEU A 98 0.45 -8.41 12.72
N PHE A 99 -0.26 -9.26 11.99
CA PHE A 99 -1.67 -9.08 11.61
C PHE A 99 -2.37 -10.44 11.49
N SER A 100 -3.70 -10.47 11.60
CA SER A 100 -4.48 -11.71 11.61
C SER A 100 -5.17 -12.01 10.29
N SER A 101 -5.50 -10.99 9.49
CA SER A 101 -6.13 -11.14 8.19
C SER A 101 -5.85 -9.94 7.28
N ALA A 102 -5.93 -10.18 5.97
CA ALA A 102 -5.90 -9.13 4.95
C ALA A 102 -7.17 -9.22 4.10
N SER A 103 -7.67 -8.07 3.65
CA SER A 103 -8.82 -7.98 2.74
C SER A 103 -8.64 -6.85 1.74
N SER A 104 -9.23 -7.01 0.55
CA SER A 104 -9.18 -6.04 -0.53
C SER A 104 -10.56 -5.81 -1.12
N THR A 105 -10.88 -4.59 -1.52
CA THR A 105 -12.11 -4.32 -2.27
C THR A 105 -11.88 -4.54 -3.76
N ALA A 106 -12.91 -5.01 -4.46
CA ALA A 106 -12.87 -5.21 -5.91
C ALA A 106 -13.07 -3.91 -6.71
N LYS A 107 -13.63 -2.87 -6.09
CA LYS A 107 -13.88 -1.55 -6.67
C LYS A 107 -13.34 -0.46 -5.76
N ALA A 108 -13.07 0.71 -6.33
CA ALA A 108 -12.68 1.91 -5.59
C ALA A 108 -13.66 2.18 -4.44
N ALA A 109 -13.12 2.39 -3.25
CA ALA A 109 -13.89 2.81 -2.09
C ALA A 109 -13.87 4.33 -1.95
N ALA A 110 -14.72 4.85 -1.06
CA ALA A 110 -14.97 6.29 -0.91
C ALA A 110 -13.72 7.18 -0.66
N LYS A 111 -12.61 6.61 -0.18
CA LYS A 111 -11.35 7.33 0.09
C LYS A 111 -10.26 7.08 -0.96
N ASP A 112 -10.53 6.24 -1.95
CA ASP A 112 -9.63 6.04 -3.08
C ASP A 112 -9.81 7.19 -4.08
N ASN A 113 -8.73 7.52 -4.79
CA ASN A 113 -8.77 8.44 -5.91
C ASN A 113 -8.22 7.73 -7.15
N VAL A 114 -9.04 6.91 -7.78
CA VAL A 114 -8.63 6.15 -8.99
C VAL A 114 -8.66 7.01 -10.26
N GLU A 115 -9.43 8.10 -10.27
CA GLU A 115 -9.55 9.00 -11.43
C GLU A 115 -8.38 10.00 -11.54
N GLY A 116 -7.59 10.18 -10.48
CA GLY A 116 -6.51 11.16 -10.45
C GLY A 116 -6.98 12.61 -10.41
N VAL A 117 -8.23 12.85 -10.00
CA VAL A 117 -8.82 14.19 -9.89
C VAL A 117 -8.61 14.70 -8.47
N TYR A 118 -7.84 15.78 -8.34
CA TYR A 118 -7.56 16.43 -7.05
C TYR A 118 -8.20 17.81 -7.04
N LYS A 119 -9.04 18.07 -6.03
CA LYS A 119 -9.58 19.43 -5.81
C LYS A 119 -8.44 20.35 -5.39
N SER A 120 -8.32 21.47 -6.09
CA SER A 120 -7.41 22.59 -5.75
C SER A 120 -7.87 23.31 -4.50
#